data_AF-A0A351E985-F1
#
_entry.id   AF-A0A351E985-F1
#
_cell.length_a   1.000
_cell.length_b   1.000
_cell.length_c   1.000
_cell.angle_alpha   90.00
_cell.angle_beta   90.00
_cell.angle_gamma   90.00
#
_symmetry.space_group_name_H-M   'P 1'
#
loop_
_entity.id
_entity.type
_entity.pdbx_description
1 polymer ?
#
loop_
_entity_poly.entity_id
_entity_poly.type
_entity_poly.pdbx_seq_one_letter_code
_entity_poly.pdbx_strand_id
1 'polypeptide(L)' 'QACADLVNAADPVKGSQLARNIAKDPEAAGHDDYFHITTPDSDWKTCLAHAEKIGMGTREYELIK' A
#
# COMPACT_ATOMS: atom_id res chain seq x y z
N GLN A 1 4.06 -6.26 -5.88
CA GLN A 1 4.39 -5.73 -4.54
C GLN A 1 5.29 -4.50 -4.62
N ALA A 2 6.45 -4.55 -5.30
CA ALA A 2 7.36 -3.40 -5.46
C ALA A 2 6.68 -2.05 -5.83
N CYS A 3 5.70 -2.05 -6.73
CA CYS A 3 4.98 -0.82 -7.08
C CYS A 3 4.14 -0.25 -5.91
N ALA A 4 3.54 -1.12 -5.09
CA ALA A 4 2.76 -0.70 -3.93
C ALA A 4 3.67 -0.11 -2.85
N ASP A 5 4.84 -0.72 -2.64
CA ASP A 5 5.85 -0.20 -1.70
C ASP A 5 6.36 1.17 -2.12
N LEU A 6 6.61 1.39 -3.41
CA LEU A 6 7.00 2.72 -3.94
C LEU A 6 5.91 3.77 -3.71
N VAL A 7 4.63 3.39 -3.86
CA VAL A 7 3.50 4.30 -3.60
C VAL A 7 3.38 4.62 -2.12
N ASN A 8 3.52 3.62 -1.25
CA ASN A 8 3.49 3.80 0.20
C ASN A 8 4.68 4.62 0.73
N ALA A 9 5.80 4.63 0.02
CA ALA A 9 6.98 5.44 0.34
C ALA A 9 6.94 6.88 -0.22
N ALA A 10 5.97 7.20 -1.07
CA ALA A 10 5.86 8.52 -1.70
C ALA A 10 4.97 9.45 -0.87
N ASP A 11 5.23 10.77 -0.91
CA ASP A 11 4.40 11.72 -0.18
C ASP A 11 2.96 11.76 -0.70
N PRO A 12 1.94 11.76 0.19
CA PRO A 12 0.54 11.91 -0.21
C PRO A 12 0.30 13.22 -0.97
N VAL A 13 -0.35 13.13 -2.13
CA VAL A 13 -0.70 14.32 -2.92
C VAL A 13 -1.64 15.22 -2.13
N LYS A 14 -1.29 16.50 -1.99
CA LYS A 14 -2.07 17.49 -1.24
C LYS A 14 -3.51 17.59 -1.78
N GLY A 15 -4.48 17.47 -0.88
CA GLY A 15 -5.92 17.53 -1.24
C GLY A 15 -6.52 16.22 -1.74
N SER A 16 -5.72 15.16 -1.92
CA SER A 16 -6.21 13.82 -2.26
C SER A 16 -7.09 13.23 -1.13
N GLN A 17 -7.83 12.17 -1.44
CA GLN A 17 -8.58 11.41 -0.43
C GLN A 17 -7.66 10.83 0.64
N LEU A 18 -6.49 10.33 0.24
CA LEU A 18 -5.45 9.84 1.14
C LEU A 18 -5.00 10.93 2.12
N ALA A 19 -4.61 12.10 1.61
CA ALA A 19 -4.18 13.22 2.46
C ALA A 19 -5.29 13.69 3.43
N ARG A 20 -6.56 13.65 2.99
CA ARG A 20 -7.71 13.99 3.86
C ARG A 20 -7.97 12.93 4.93
N ASN A 21 -7.78 11.65 4.62
CA ASN A 21 -7.95 10.57 5.59
C ASN A 21 -6.82 10.58 6.64
N ILE A 22 -5.57 10.76 6.20
CA ILE A 22 -4.41 10.96 7.09
C ILE A 22 -4.61 12.17 8.01
N ALA A 23 -5.16 13.28 7.48
CA ALA A 23 -5.43 14.46 8.29
C ALA A 23 -6.57 14.27 9.31
N LYS A 24 -7.50 13.35 9.06
CA LYS A 24 -8.60 13.01 9.98
C LYS A 24 -8.17 12.03 11.06
N ASP A 25 -7.28 11.11 10.71
CA ASP A 25 -6.74 10.10 11.61
C ASP A 25 -5.22 10.00 11.44
N PRO A 26 -4.46 10.81 12.20
CA PRO A 26 -3.00 10.81 12.13
C PRO A 26 -2.37 9.49 12.60
N GLU A 27 -3.05 8.68 13.43
CA GLU A 27 -2.55 7.37 13.83
C GLU A 27 -2.63 6.36 12.68
N ALA A 28 -3.63 6.49 11.80
CA ALA A 28 -3.70 5.72 10.56
C ALA A 28 -2.49 5.95 9.64
N ALA A 29 -1.81 7.11 9.75
CA ALA A 29 -0.60 7.41 8.98
C ALA A 29 0.62 6.56 9.40
N GLY A 30 0.62 5.98 10.60
CA GLY A 30 1.70 5.11 11.09
C GLY A 30 1.66 3.67 10.55
N HIS A 31 0.63 3.32 9.77
CA HIS A 31 0.44 1.95 9.28
C HIS A 31 1.17 1.62 7.96
N ASP A 32 1.89 2.57 7.35
CA ASP A 32 2.65 2.40 6.09
C ASP A 32 1.85 1.75 4.93
N ASP A 33 0.52 1.76 5.00
CA ASP A 33 -0.37 1.11 4.03
C ASP A 33 -1.48 2.06 3.60
N TYR A 34 -1.16 2.88 2.59
CA TYR A 34 -2.09 3.90 2.08
C TYR A 34 -3.37 3.29 1.52
N PHE A 35 -3.32 2.04 1.04
CA PHE A 35 -4.48 1.33 0.52
C PHE A 35 -5.49 1.03 1.63
N HIS A 36 -5.02 0.68 2.83
CA HIS A 36 -5.88 0.43 3.98
C HIS A 36 -6.48 1.73 4.54
N ILE A 37 -5.72 2.83 4.51
CA ILE A 37 -6.20 4.16 4.92
C ILE A 37 -7.32 4.68 4.01
N THR A 38 -7.24 4.44 2.71
CA THR A 38 -8.30 4.84 1.76
C THR A 38 -9.44 3.85 1.70
N THR A 39 -9.15 2.57 1.95
CA THR A 39 -10.07 1.46 1.71
C THR A 39 -9.84 0.40 2.79
N PRO A 40 -10.50 0.54 3.96
CA PRO A 40 -10.25 -0.32 5.12
C PRO A 40 -10.47 -1.81 4.83
N ASP A 41 -11.38 -2.14 3.91
CA ASP A 41 -11.67 -3.53 3.54
C ASP A 41 -10.69 -4.10 2.50
N SER A 42 -9.69 -3.32 2.08
CA SER A 42 -8.76 -3.72 1.02
C SER A 42 -7.62 -4.59 1.59
N ASP A 43 -7.71 -5.90 1.37
CA ASP A 43 -6.66 -6.87 1.69
C ASP A 43 -5.85 -7.27 0.44
N TRP A 44 -5.10 -6.30 -0.09
CA TRP A 44 -4.29 -6.47 -1.29
C TRP A 44 -3.12 -7.46 -1.08
N LYS A 45 -2.66 -7.62 0.17
CA LYS A 45 -1.57 -8.55 0.54
C LYS A 45 -2.00 -10.00 0.37
N THR A 46 -3.25 -10.33 0.74
CA THR A 46 -3.80 -11.67 0.49
C THR A 46 -3.93 -11.97 -1.01
N CYS A 47 -4.34 -11.00 -1.82
CA CYS A 47 -4.36 -11.17 -3.27
C CYS A 47 -2.97 -11.47 -3.85
N LEU A 48 -1.92 -10.80 -3.36
CA LEU A 48 -0.54 -11.07 -3.77
C LEU A 48 -0.03 -12.44 -3.32
N ALA A 49 -0.35 -12.86 -2.09
CA ALA A 49 -0.01 -14.20 -1.59
C ALA A 49 -0.69 -15.30 -2.42
N HIS A 50 -1.94 -15.08 -2.82
CA HIS A 50 -2.64 -16.01 -3.71
C HIS A 50 -2.00 -16.06 -5.11
N ALA A 51 -1.65 -14.89 -5.68
CA ALA A 51 -1.01 -14.80 -6.99
C ALA A 51 0.32 -15.57 -7.05
N GLU A 52 1.14 -15.50 -5.99
CA GLU A 52 2.36 -16.30 -5.86
C GLU A 52 2.05 -17.81 -5.80
N LYS A 53 1.04 -18.21 -5.02
CA LYS A 53 0.63 -19.62 -4.90
C LYS A 53 0.20 -20.24 -6.23
N ILE A 54 -0.36 -19.46 -7.14
CA ILE A 54 -0.77 -19.92 -8.48
C ILE A 54 0.29 -19.69 -9.56
N GLY A 55 1.49 -19.25 -9.18
CA GLY A 55 2.64 -19.12 -10.09
C GLY A 55 2.61 -17.88 -10.98
N MET A 56 1.84 -16.83 -10.62
CA MET A 56 1.84 -15.56 -11.37
C MET A 56 3.10 -14.70 -11.13
N GLY A 57 3.96 -15.07 -10.18
CA GLY A 57 5.22 -14.37 -9.89
C GLY A 57 5.77 -14.72 -8.51
N THR A 58 6.83 -14.02 -8.11
CA THR A 58 7.49 -14.15 -6.80
C THR A 58 7.32 -12.88 -5.97
N ARG A 59 7.34 -13.03 -4.64
CA ARG A 59 7.33 -11.89 -3.72
C ARG A 59 8.72 -11.41 -3.32
N GLU A 60 9.75 -12.21 -3.55
CA GLU A 60 11.15 -11.79 -3.36
C GLU A 60 11.56 -10.85 -4.49
N TYR A 61 12.01 -9.65 -4.12
CA TYR A 61 12.62 -8.69 -5.03
C TYR A 61 13.57 -7.77 -4.27
N GLU A 62 14.49 -7.18 -5.02
CA GLU A 62 15.34 -6.09 -4.56
C GLU A 62 14.94 -4.80 -5.30
N LEU A 63 14.69 -3.73 -4.55
CA LEU A 63 14.44 -2.42 -5.12
C LEU A 63 15.77 -1.75 -5.43
N ILE A 64 16.12 -1.65 -6.72
CA ILE A 64 17.26 -0.87 -7.18
C ILE A 64 16.83 0.59 -7.26
N LYS A 65 17.50 1.48 -6.51
CA LYS A 65 17.30 2.93 -6.51
C LYS A 65 18.25 3.65 -7.45
#